data_AF-A0A9W7ED80-F1
#
_entry.id   AF-A0A9W7ED80-F1
#
_cell.length_a   1.000
_cell.length_b   1.000
_cell.length_c   1.000
_cell.angle_alpha   90.00
_cell.angle_beta   90.00
_cell.angle_gamma   90.00
#
_symmetry.space_group_name_H-M   'P 1'
#
loop_
_entity.id
_entity.type
_entity.pdbx_description
1 polymer ?
#
loop_
_entity_poly.entity_id
_entity_poly.type
_entity_poly.pdbx_seq_one_letter_code
_entity_poly.pdbx_strand_id
1 'polypeptide(L)'
;MNKFELLKNPTLKSYSVVDFNSKDSSGFLTPIKIPKTYDVVTINNGLEYITRPSLLISSISKALKKGGTLIVTFNERFYPSKVCNLWLRLKEEEKGEWIGEVMEKEGFEVEGWRGGGVWGVVGVKK
;
A
#
# COMPACT_ATOMS: atom_id res chain seq x y z
N MET A 1 6.94 4.94 -8.80
CA MET A 1 8.26 4.94 -9.46
C MET A 1 8.13 4.30 -10.83
N ASN A 2 8.75 4.88 -11.86
CA ASN A 2 8.82 4.29 -13.19
C ASN A 2 10.08 3.41 -13.35
N LYS A 3 10.20 2.72 -14.49
CA LYS A 3 11.33 1.80 -14.78
C LYS A 3 12.70 2.49 -14.69
N PHE A 4 12.83 3.72 -15.18
CA PHE A 4 14.10 4.44 -15.18
C PHE A 4 14.54 4.84 -13.77
N GLU A 5 13.60 5.21 -12.89
CA GLU A 5 13.88 5.52 -11.49
C GLU A 5 14.33 4.25 -10.74
N LEU A 6 13.64 3.13 -10.94
CA LEU A 6 13.98 1.85 -10.30
C LEU A 6 15.37 1.34 -10.73
N LEU A 7 15.71 1.45 -12.02
CA LEU A 7 17.03 1.06 -12.53
C LEU A 7 18.19 1.86 -11.92
N LYS A 8 17.93 3.07 -11.42
CA LYS A 8 18.95 3.90 -10.77
C LYS A 8 19.15 3.59 -9.29
N ASN A 9 18.36 2.69 -8.70
CA ASN A 9 18.48 2.33 -7.29
C ASN A 9 19.41 1.11 -7.10
N PRO A 10 20.67 1.30 -6.64
CA PRO A 10 21.63 0.20 -6.51
C PRO A 10 21.30 -0.77 -5.37
N THR A 11 20.35 -0.43 -4.49
CA THR A 11 19.96 -1.29 -3.35
C THR A 11 18.88 -2.31 -3.73
N LEU A 12 18.22 -2.15 -4.88
CA LEU A 12 17.20 -3.09 -5.33
C LEU A 12 17.83 -4.40 -5.81
N LYS A 13 17.41 -5.51 -5.21
CA LYS A 13 17.77 -6.87 -5.68
C LYS A 13 16.94 -7.30 -6.88
N SER A 14 15.72 -6.78 -6.98
CA SER A 14 14.79 -6.99 -8.09
C SER A 14 13.76 -5.86 -8.12
N TYR A 15 13.08 -5.68 -9.26
CA TYR A 15 11.98 -4.74 -9.37
C TYR A 15 10.95 -5.20 -10.40
N SER A 16 9.73 -4.69 -10.25
CA SER A 16 8.65 -4.83 -11.24
C SER A 16 7.89 -3.51 -11.32
N VAL A 17 7.45 -3.13 -12.53
CA VAL A 17 6.53 -2.00 -12.73
C VAL A 17 5.18 -2.58 -13.09
N VAL A 18 4.18 -2.21 -12.30
CA VAL A 18 2.83 -2.77 -12.41
C VAL A 18 1.80 -1.66 -12.29
N ASP A 19 0.82 -1.67 -13.17
CA ASP A 19 -0.36 -0.82 -13.08
C ASP A 19 -1.49 -1.55 -12.34
N PHE A 20 -1.73 -1.18 -11.09
CA PHE A 20 -2.81 -1.72 -10.27
C PHE A 20 -4.19 -1.16 -10.63
N ASN A 21 -4.28 -0.13 -11.46
CA ASN A 21 -5.55 0.43 -11.94
C ASN A 21 -5.94 -0.10 -13.33
N SER A 22 -5.13 -0.99 -13.91
CA SER A 22 -5.48 -1.68 -15.15
C SER A 22 -6.80 -2.45 -15.03
N LYS A 23 -7.53 -2.53 -16.15
CA LYS A 23 -8.76 -3.34 -16.27
C LYS A 23 -8.48 -4.82 -16.06
N ASP A 24 -7.27 -5.27 -16.39
CA ASP A 24 -6.81 -6.62 -16.09
C ASP A 24 -6.33 -6.69 -14.63
N SER A 25 -6.87 -7.65 -13.87
CA SER A 25 -6.47 -7.89 -12.49
C SER A 25 -5.12 -8.58 -12.35
N SER A 26 -4.46 -8.93 -13.46
CA SER A 26 -3.10 -9.47 -13.48
C SER A 26 -2.09 -8.60 -12.73
N GLY A 27 -2.31 -7.28 -12.65
CA GLY A 27 -1.51 -6.36 -11.86
C GLY A 27 -1.46 -6.71 -10.36
N PHE A 28 -2.53 -7.27 -9.81
CA PHE A 28 -2.57 -7.68 -8.40
C PHE A 28 -1.89 -9.05 -8.18
N LEU A 29 -1.77 -9.84 -9.24
CA LEU A 29 -1.17 -11.19 -9.22
C LEU A 29 0.33 -11.16 -9.50
N THR A 30 0.89 -10.06 -10.01
CA THR A 30 2.24 -10.05 -10.62
C THR A 30 3.41 -9.66 -9.72
N PRO A 31 3.33 -8.65 -8.85
CA PRO A 31 4.50 -8.23 -8.07
C PRO A 31 4.73 -9.10 -6.83
N ILE A 32 3.70 -9.82 -6.37
CA ILE A 32 3.70 -10.50 -5.08
C ILE A 32 3.38 -11.99 -5.21
N LYS A 33 4.06 -12.65 -6.15
CA LYS A 33 3.73 -14.02 -6.61
C LYS A 33 4.05 -15.14 -5.63
N ILE A 34 4.91 -14.91 -4.64
CA ILE A 34 5.34 -15.97 -3.74
C ILE A 34 4.63 -15.78 -2.40
N PRO A 35 3.66 -16.65 -2.06
CA PRO A 35 2.98 -16.61 -0.77
C PRO A 35 3.98 -16.70 0.39
N LYS A 36 3.67 -16.04 1.52
CA LYS A 36 4.42 -16.18 2.79
C LYS A 36 5.94 -15.99 2.67
N THR A 37 6.40 -15.07 1.82
CA THR A 37 7.82 -14.85 1.55
C THR A 37 8.36 -13.59 2.20
N TYR A 38 7.52 -12.56 2.34
CA TYR A 38 7.95 -11.25 2.83
C TYR A 38 7.71 -11.12 4.34
N ASP A 39 8.69 -10.53 5.02
CA ASP A 39 8.58 -10.15 6.43
C ASP A 39 7.89 -8.78 6.58
N VAL A 40 8.23 -7.85 5.68
CA VAL A 40 7.71 -6.47 5.69
C VAL A 40 7.37 -6.05 4.26
N VAL A 41 6.22 -5.40 4.10
CA VAL A 41 5.81 -4.69 2.88
C VAL A 41 5.49 -3.24 3.23
N THR A 42 5.93 -2.30 2.41
CA THR A 42 5.62 -0.89 2.59
C THR A 42 4.89 -0.33 1.37
N ILE A 43 3.91 0.54 1.61
CA ILE A 43 3.27 1.39 0.60
C ILE A 43 3.56 2.83 1.01
N ASN A 44 4.47 3.48 0.29
CA ASN A 44 4.84 4.86 0.56
C ASN A 44 4.21 5.82 -0.44
N ASN A 45 3.22 6.62 0.00
CA ASN A 45 2.48 7.58 -0.83
C ASN A 45 1.95 6.95 -2.12
N GLY A 46 1.08 5.95 -1.95
CA GLY A 46 0.61 5.13 -3.07
C GLY A 46 -0.83 4.69 -2.96
N LEU A 47 -1.33 4.39 -1.75
CA LEU A 47 -2.66 3.79 -1.58
C LEU A 47 -3.78 4.75 -2.00
N GLU A 48 -3.57 6.06 -1.88
CA GLU A 48 -4.50 7.12 -2.28
C GLU A 48 -4.80 7.17 -3.79
N TYR A 49 -3.99 6.48 -4.61
CA TYR A 49 -4.14 6.38 -6.06
C TYR A 49 -4.73 5.02 -6.52
N ILE A 50 -5.01 4.10 -5.60
CA ILE A 50 -5.44 2.74 -5.94
C ILE A 50 -6.96 2.65 -5.94
N THR A 51 -7.54 2.32 -7.10
CA THR A 51 -9.00 2.19 -7.28
C THR A 51 -9.60 0.97 -6.58
N ARG A 52 -8.77 -0.04 -6.26
CA ARG A 52 -9.18 -1.30 -5.62
C ARG A 52 -8.27 -1.64 -4.43
N PRO A 53 -8.31 -0.85 -3.34
CA PRO A 53 -7.33 -0.94 -2.26
C PRO A 53 -7.44 -2.26 -1.49
N SER A 54 -8.65 -2.77 -1.22
CA SER A 54 -8.83 -4.08 -0.56
C SER A 54 -8.19 -5.23 -1.37
N LEU A 55 -8.29 -5.22 -2.71
CA LEU A 55 -7.64 -6.24 -3.53
C LEU A 55 -6.11 -6.18 -3.46
N LEU A 56 -5.54 -4.97 -3.40
CA LEU A 56 -4.09 -4.79 -3.19
C LEU A 56 -3.67 -5.34 -1.83
N ILE A 57 -4.36 -4.95 -0.78
CA ILE A 57 -4.03 -5.35 0.58
C ILE A 57 -4.25 -6.86 0.79
N SER A 58 -5.27 -7.47 0.19
CA SER A 58 -5.47 -8.92 0.17
C SER A 58 -4.30 -9.67 -0.47
N SER A 59 -3.78 -9.13 -1.58
CA SER A 59 -2.62 -9.71 -2.29
C SER A 59 -1.35 -9.59 -1.45
N ILE A 60 -1.15 -8.46 -0.77
CA ILE A 60 -0.05 -8.26 0.18
C ILE A 60 -0.18 -9.22 1.36
N SER A 61 -1.37 -9.35 1.94
CA SER A 61 -1.67 -10.27 3.04
C SER A 61 -1.24 -11.69 2.67
N LYS A 62 -1.60 -12.20 1.49
CA LYS A 62 -1.21 -13.56 1.04
C LYS A 62 0.30 -13.76 0.96
N ALA A 63 1.05 -12.71 0.64
CA ALA A 63 2.49 -12.81 0.47
C ALA A 63 3.31 -12.56 1.74
N LEU A 64 2.75 -11.86 2.72
CA LEU A 64 3.37 -11.73 4.03
C LEU A 64 3.35 -13.07 4.77
N LYS A 65 4.42 -13.36 5.50
CA LYS A 65 4.47 -14.41 6.52
C LYS A 65 3.44 -14.12 7.63
N LYS A 66 3.05 -15.14 8.41
CA LYS A 66 2.26 -14.90 9.63
C LYS A 66 3.07 -14.00 10.56
N GLY A 67 2.45 -12.96 11.14
CA GLY A 67 3.15 -11.94 11.91
C GLY A 67 3.96 -10.93 11.09
N GLY A 68 3.94 -11.03 9.74
CA GLY A 68 4.56 -10.06 8.87
C GLY A 68 3.82 -8.72 8.87
N THR A 69 4.52 -7.65 8.51
CA THR A 69 4.04 -6.28 8.67
C THR A 69 3.74 -5.61 7.33
N LEU A 70 2.59 -4.94 7.23
CA LEU A 70 2.29 -3.96 6.19
C LEU A 70 2.36 -2.56 6.79
N ILE A 71 3.15 -1.67 6.21
CA ILE A 71 3.24 -0.26 6.60
C ILE A 71 2.73 0.59 5.44
N VAL A 72 1.68 1.37 5.66
CA VAL A 72 1.16 2.34 4.68
C VAL A 72 1.44 3.74 5.20
N THR A 73 2.11 4.57 4.40
CA THR A 73 2.36 5.98 4.72
C THR A 73 1.75 6.90 3.68
N PHE A 74 1.28 8.06 4.15
CA PHE A 74 0.69 9.11 3.32
C PHE A 74 0.94 10.49 3.92
N ASN A 75 0.70 11.53 3.13
CA ASN A 75 0.73 12.92 3.56
C ASN A 75 -0.10 13.79 2.60
N GLU A 76 -0.19 15.08 2.90
CA GLU A 76 -0.97 16.04 2.11
C GLU A 76 -0.31 16.46 0.78
N ARG A 77 0.88 15.92 0.45
CA ARG A 77 1.54 16.16 -0.84
C ARG A 77 1.15 15.08 -1.83
N PHE A 78 -0.06 15.20 -2.37
CA PHE A 78 -0.58 14.31 -3.41
C PHE A 78 -1.02 15.11 -4.65
N TYR A 79 -1.29 14.42 -5.76
CA TYR A 79 -1.83 15.02 -6.98
C TYR A 79 -3.36 14.93 -6.97
N PRO A 80 -4.12 16.04 -6.73
CA PRO A 80 -5.56 15.96 -6.54
C PRO A 80 -6.32 15.38 -7.72
N SER A 81 -5.81 15.56 -8.95
CA SER A 81 -6.41 15.04 -10.17
C SER A 81 -6.23 13.52 -10.37
N LYS A 82 -5.42 12.85 -9.54
CA LYS A 82 -5.07 11.43 -9.70
C LYS A 82 -5.53 10.54 -8.55
N VAL A 83 -5.79 11.12 -7.37
CA VAL A 83 -6.25 10.36 -6.20
C VAL A 83 -7.71 9.96 -6.35
N CYS A 84 -8.14 8.93 -5.63
CA CYS A 84 -9.54 8.54 -5.58
C CYS A 84 -10.41 9.66 -5.01
N ASN A 85 -11.64 9.83 -5.53
CA ASN A 85 -12.58 10.86 -5.06
C ASN A 85 -12.90 10.78 -3.56
N LEU A 86 -12.86 9.57 -2.98
CA LEU A 86 -13.02 9.39 -1.54
C LEU A 86 -11.91 10.11 -0.77
N TRP A 87 -10.66 9.98 -1.20
CA TRP A 87 -9.50 10.60 -0.55
C TRP A 87 -9.62 12.12 -0.43
N LEU A 88 -10.21 12.78 -1.44
CA LEU A 88 -10.44 14.22 -1.45
C LEU A 88 -11.53 14.68 -0.47
N ARG A 89 -12.38 13.77 0.00
CA ARG A 89 -13.49 14.06 0.92
C ARG A 89 -13.13 13.77 2.38
N LEU A 90 -12.09 12.97 2.62
CA LEU A 90 -11.62 12.62 3.95
C LEU A 90 -10.68 13.70 4.51
N LYS A 91 -10.83 14.01 5.79
CA LYS A 91 -9.84 14.75 6.60
C LYS A 91 -8.61 13.88 6.84
N GLU A 92 -7.54 14.50 7.35
CA GLU A 92 -6.25 13.80 7.56
C GLU A 92 -6.39 12.56 8.45
N GLU A 93 -7.11 12.68 9.56
CA GLU A 93 -7.37 11.59 10.51
C GLU A 93 -8.20 10.47 9.86
N GLU A 94 -9.26 10.87 9.15
CA GLU A 94 -10.20 9.95 8.48
C GLU A 94 -9.52 9.15 7.36
N LYS A 95 -8.46 9.69 6.73
CA LYS A 95 -7.63 8.94 5.78
C LYS A 95 -6.90 7.79 6.47
N GLY A 96 -6.36 8.01 7.66
CA GLY A 96 -5.70 6.97 8.45
C GLY A 96 -6.68 5.88 8.89
N GLU A 97 -7.85 6.28 9.39
CA GLU A 97 -8.94 5.38 9.76
C GLU A 97 -9.40 4.52 8.57
N TRP A 98 -9.64 5.15 7.41
CA TRP A 98 -10.02 4.43 6.19
C TRP A 98 -8.98 3.39 5.78
N ILE A 99 -7.69 3.73 5.83
CA ILE A 99 -6.60 2.78 5.54
C ILE A 99 -6.64 1.62 6.54
N GLY A 100 -6.79 1.91 7.83
CA GLY A 100 -6.94 0.93 8.91
C GLY A 100 -8.08 -0.04 8.64
N GLU A 101 -9.28 0.46 8.32
CA GLU A 101 -10.44 -0.37 8.02
C GLU A 101 -10.22 -1.29 6.81
N VAL A 102 -9.58 -0.80 5.74
CA VAL A 102 -9.27 -1.64 4.57
C VAL A 102 -8.27 -2.73 4.96
N MET A 103 -7.30 -2.43 5.82
CA MET A 103 -6.33 -3.40 6.33
C MET A 103 -6.98 -4.44 7.25
N GLU A 104 -7.80 -4.04 8.20
CA GLU A 104 -8.50 -4.95 9.11
C GLU A 104 -9.39 -5.94 8.36
N LYS A 105 -10.11 -5.48 7.33
CA LYS A 105 -10.92 -6.34 6.44
C LYS A 105 -10.10 -7.45 5.76
N GLU A 106 -8.80 -7.24 5.56
CA GLU A 106 -7.88 -8.19 4.92
C GLU A 106 -6.99 -8.96 5.93
N GLY A 107 -7.35 -8.93 7.22
CA GLY A 107 -6.77 -9.79 8.25
C GLY A 107 -5.58 -9.20 9.00
N PHE A 108 -5.46 -7.88 9.04
CA PHE A 108 -4.43 -7.20 9.83
C PHE A 108 -4.97 -6.71 11.18
N GLU A 109 -4.11 -6.69 12.18
CA GLU A 109 -4.28 -5.89 13.40
C GLU A 109 -3.51 -4.59 13.23
N VAL A 110 -4.18 -3.43 13.39
CA VAL A 110 -3.64 -2.15 12.93
C VAL A 110 -3.42 -1.14 14.05
N GLU A 111 -2.41 -0.29 13.87
CA GLU A 111 -2.13 0.87 14.69
C GLU A 111 -1.78 2.07 13.79
N GLY A 112 -2.41 3.22 14.05
CA GLY A 112 -2.14 4.48 13.35
C GLY A 112 -1.13 5.34 14.10
N TRP A 113 -0.29 6.08 13.37
CA TRP A 113 0.65 7.05 13.95
C TRP A 113 0.80 8.29 13.06
N ARG A 114 1.28 9.38 13.66
CA ARG A 114 1.64 10.63 12.97
C ARG A 114 2.96 11.16 13.51
N GLY A 115 3.87 11.55 12.63
CA GLY A 115 5.14 12.19 13.02
C GLY A 115 5.90 12.77 11.83
N GLY A 116 6.62 13.87 12.05
CA GLY A 116 7.46 14.49 11.00
C GLY A 116 6.69 14.96 9.75
N GLY A 117 5.40 15.27 9.89
CA GLY A 117 4.53 15.66 8.76
C GLY A 117 4.05 14.49 7.89
N VAL A 118 4.24 13.26 8.35
CA VAL A 118 3.78 12.02 7.70
C VAL A 118 2.80 11.30 8.62
N TRP A 119 1.80 10.70 8.01
CA TRP A 119 0.86 9.79 8.64
C TRP A 119 1.20 8.35 8.23
N GLY A 120 0.95 7.40 9.11
CA GLY A 120 1.10 6.00 8.79
C GLY A 120 0.15 5.08 9.53
N VAL A 121 -0.13 3.94 8.91
CA VAL A 121 -0.85 2.82 9.49
C VAL A 121 0.03 1.59 9.38
N VAL A 122 0.29 0.94 10.51
CA VAL A 122 1.05 -0.30 10.60
C VAL A 122 0.06 -1.43 10.85
N GLY A 123 0.14 -2.51 10.08
CA GLY A 123 -0.68 -3.69 10.24
C GLY A 123 0.16 -4.94 10.42
N VAL A 124 -0.11 -5.71 11.47
CA VAL A 124 0.47 -7.04 11.67
C VAL A 124 -0.50 -8.10 11.18
N LYS A 125 -0.04 -8.98 10.30
CA LYS A 125 -0.86 -10.08 9.76
C LYS A 125 -1.12 -11.14 10.84
N LYS A 126 -2.40 -11.42 11.10
CA LYS A 126 -2.86 -12.46 12.03
C LYS A 126 -2.51 -13.89 11.59
#